data_AF-A2ECJ0-F1
#
_entry.id   AF-A2ECJ0-F1
#
_cell.length_a   1.000
_cell.length_b   1.000
_cell.length_c   1.000
_cell.angle_alpha   90.00
_cell.angle_beta   90.00
_cell.angle_gamma   90.00
#
_symmetry.space_group_name_H-M   'P 1'
#
loop_
_entity.id
_entity.type
_entity.pdbx_description
1 polymer ?
#
loop_
_entity_poly.entity_id
_entity_poly.type
_entity_poly.pdbx_seq_one_letter_code
_entity_poly.pdbx_strand_id
1 'polypeptide(L)'
;MDHLEVVKYLIYCGCNKNEKTDVNNSVIHWATLKGNFDVVEYLVSIRANLNDKNNDGQTPLDLAKENQNENENYRKIVNLLFKAGAR
;
A
#
# COMPACT_ATOMS: atom_id res chain seq x y z
N MET A 1 17.67 6.82 -6.42
CA MET A 1 16.95 7.16 -5.19
C MET A 1 15.87 6.13 -5.02
N ASP A 2 15.81 5.46 -3.87
CA ASP A 2 14.77 4.49 -3.57
C ASP A 2 13.44 5.22 -3.37
N HIS A 3 12.34 4.66 -3.90
CA HIS A 3 10.99 5.21 -3.74
C HIS A 3 10.61 5.34 -2.25
N LEU A 4 11.15 4.46 -1.39
CA LEU A 4 10.91 4.50 0.04
C LEU A 4 11.38 5.81 0.69
N GLU A 5 12.57 6.29 0.36
CA GLU A 5 13.13 7.50 0.98
C GLU A 5 12.34 8.75 0.58
N VAL A 6 11.83 8.80 -0.65
CA VAL A 6 10.93 9.88 -1.10
C VAL A 6 9.61 9.83 -0.33
N VAL A 7 9.01 8.65 -0.16
CA VAL A 7 7.76 8.49 0.60
C VAL A 7 7.94 8.89 2.07
N LYS A 8 9.04 8.46 2.71
CA LYS A 8 9.39 8.87 4.08
C LYS A 8 9.51 10.37 4.21
N TYR A 9 10.26 11.01 3.30
CA TYR A 9 10.46 12.46 3.30
C TYR A 9 9.16 13.24 3.13
N LEU A 10 8.30 12.84 2.19
CA LEU A 10 7.00 13.52 1.98
C LEU A 10 6.09 13.42 3.21
N ILE A 11 6.02 12.24 3.84
CA ILE A 11 5.25 12.07 5.08
C ILE A 11 5.85 12.88 6.23
N TYR A 12 7.18 12.95 6.32
CA TYR A 12 7.86 13.82 7.28
C TYR A 12 7.54 15.31 7.07
N CYS A 13 7.41 15.76 5.81
CA CYS A 13 6.97 17.11 5.47
C CYS A 13 5.47 17.39 5.72
N GLY A 14 4.72 16.41 6.24
CA GLY A 14 3.31 16.58 6.61
C GLY A 14 2.30 16.14 5.54
N CYS A 15 2.74 15.48 4.46
CA CYS A 15 1.79 14.89 3.51
C CYS A 15 0.89 13.85 4.20
N ASN A 16 -0.40 13.87 3.90
CA ASN A 16 -1.36 12.91 4.43
C ASN A 16 -1.13 11.52 3.79
N LYS A 17 -0.66 10.55 4.59
CA LYS A 17 -0.43 9.16 4.15
C LYS A 17 -1.69 8.43 3.63
N ASN A 18 -2.88 8.94 3.93
CA ASN A 18 -4.17 8.38 3.53
C ASN A 18 -4.89 9.24 2.47
N GLU A 19 -4.22 10.27 1.93
CA GLU A 19 -4.79 11.09 0.87
C GLU A 19 -5.16 10.21 -0.33
N LYS A 20 -6.28 10.53 -0.97
CA LYS A 20 -6.81 9.78 -2.11
C LYS A 20 -6.72 10.63 -3.37
N THR A 21 -6.38 9.99 -4.48
CA THR A 21 -6.52 10.59 -5.81
C THR A 21 -7.99 10.56 -6.26
N ASP A 22 -8.28 11.14 -7.42
CA ASP A 22 -9.63 11.16 -8.02
C ASP A 22 -10.20 9.74 -8.30
N VAL A 23 -9.34 8.72 -8.34
CA VAL A 23 -9.74 7.30 -8.47
C VAL A 23 -9.83 6.55 -7.13
N ASN A 24 -9.85 7.29 -6.02
CA ASN A 24 -9.84 6.79 -4.64
C ASN A 24 -8.65 5.90 -4.25
N ASN A 25 -7.59 5.89 -5.06
CA ASN A 25 -6.34 5.22 -4.68
C ASN A 25 -5.56 6.11 -3.71
N SER A 26 -5.18 5.54 -2.57
CA SER A 26 -4.19 6.13 -1.66
C SER A 26 -2.78 5.62 -1.97
N VAL A 27 -1.76 6.15 -1.27
CA VAL A 27 -0.36 5.74 -1.46
C VAL A 27 -0.18 4.22 -1.30
N ILE A 28 -0.89 3.59 -0.36
CA ILE A 28 -0.78 2.14 -0.15
C ILE A 28 -1.43 1.33 -1.29
N HIS A 29 -2.47 1.85 -1.95
CA HIS A 29 -3.03 1.20 -3.15
C HIS A 29 -1.98 1.16 -4.26
N TRP A 30 -1.34 2.31 -4.54
CA TRP A 30 -0.31 2.41 -5.57
C TRP A 30 0.94 1.58 -5.25
N ALA A 31 1.42 1.63 -4.01
CA ALA A 31 2.56 0.82 -3.58
C ALA A 31 2.27 -0.68 -3.72
N THR A 32 1.05 -1.10 -3.38
CA THR A 32 0.62 -2.49 -3.50
C THR A 32 0.47 -2.92 -4.95
N LEU A 33 -0.18 -2.11 -5.79
CA LEU A 33 -0.35 -2.37 -7.23
C LEU A 33 1.00 -2.48 -7.98
N LYS A 34 2.06 -1.86 -7.46
CA LYS A 34 3.41 -1.94 -8.03
C LYS A 34 4.28 -3.04 -7.40
N GLY A 35 3.76 -3.79 -6.44
CA GLY A 35 4.55 -4.79 -5.71
C GLY A 35 5.72 -4.20 -4.91
N ASN A 36 5.64 -2.93 -4.51
CA ASN A 36 6.69 -2.23 -3.76
C ASN A 36 6.62 -2.59 -2.27
N PHE A 37 7.14 -3.76 -1.91
CA PHE A 37 7.07 -4.30 -0.56
C PHE A 37 7.58 -3.33 0.51
N ASP A 38 8.75 -2.72 0.33
CA ASP A 38 9.37 -1.85 1.33
C ASP A 38 8.52 -0.60 1.65
N VAL A 39 7.86 -0.04 0.62
CA VAL A 39 6.94 1.08 0.78
C VAL A 39 5.67 0.64 1.51
N VAL A 40 5.12 -0.54 1.19
CA VAL A 40 3.95 -1.08 1.89
C VAL A 40 4.27 -1.39 3.36
N GLU A 41 5.42 -2.00 3.64
CA GLU A 41 5.89 -2.28 5.01
C GLU A 41 5.99 -1.00 5.83
N TYR A 42 6.60 0.04 5.26
CA TYR A 42 6.68 1.34 5.92
C TYR A 42 5.29 1.94 6.20
N LEU A 43 4.38 1.94 5.22
CA LEU A 43 3.02 2.49 5.39
C LEU A 43 2.23 1.72 6.46
N VAL A 44 2.38 0.40 6.54
CA VAL A 44 1.81 -0.43 7.61
C VAL A 44 2.40 -0.05 8.97
N SER A 45 3.73 0.14 9.06
CA SER A 45 4.41 0.50 10.31
C SER A 45 3.93 1.83 10.92
N ILE A 46 3.54 2.78 10.06
CA ILE A 46 3.00 4.09 10.48
C ILE A 46 1.46 4.12 10.54
N ARG A 47 0.80 2.96 10.49
CA ARG A 47 -0.65 2.80 10.60
C ARG A 47 -1.43 3.59 9.52
N ALA A 48 -1.04 3.46 8.26
CA ALA A 48 -1.87 3.87 7.14
C ALA A 48 -3.20 3.09 7.11
N ASN A 49 -4.23 3.65 6.47
CA ASN A 49 -5.51 2.95 6.32
C ASN A 49 -5.39 1.83 5.29
N LEU A 50 -5.65 0.59 5.72
CA LEU A 50 -5.48 -0.63 4.93
C LEU A 50 -6.78 -1.15 4.31
N ASN A 51 -7.92 -0.55 4.66
CA ASN A 51 -9.25 -1.11 4.37
C ASN A 51 -10.12 -0.19 3.49
N ASP A 52 -9.61 0.98 3.13
CA ASP A 52 -10.30 1.82 2.17
C ASP A 52 -10.34 1.14 0.81
N LYS A 53 -11.45 1.31 0.12
CA LYS A 53 -11.65 0.84 -1.25
C LYS A 53 -11.38 1.97 -2.23
N ASN A 54 -10.74 1.62 -3.35
CA ASN A 54 -10.66 2.48 -4.51
C ASN A 54 -11.99 2.48 -5.31
N ASN A 55 -12.04 3.17 -6.45
CA ASN A 55 -13.24 3.24 -7.28
C ASN A 55 -13.66 1.88 -7.89
N ASP A 56 -12.72 0.94 -8.01
CA ASP A 56 -12.99 -0.43 -8.47
C ASP A 56 -13.49 -1.34 -7.32
N GLY A 57 -13.67 -0.78 -6.11
CA GLY A 57 -14.13 -1.50 -4.94
C GLY A 57 -13.06 -2.37 -4.28
N GLN A 58 -11.79 -2.19 -4.66
CA GLN A 58 -10.66 -3.00 -4.21
C GLN A 58 -9.93 -2.33 -3.04
N THR A 59 -9.62 -3.12 -2.03
CA THR A 59 -8.65 -2.75 -0.98
C THR A 59 -7.22 -3.01 -1.44
N PRO A 60 -6.19 -2.51 -0.73
CA PRO A 60 -4.80 -2.93 -0.95
C PRO A 60 -4.64 -4.45 -0.88
N LEU A 61 -5.36 -5.14 0.01
CA LEU A 61 -5.27 -6.60 0.11
C LEU A 61 -5.85 -7.30 -1.13
N ASP A 62 -6.93 -6.78 -1.70
CA ASP A 62 -7.54 -7.32 -2.93
C ASP A 62 -6.56 -7.19 -4.11
N LEU A 63 -5.97 -6.00 -4.29
CA LEU A 63 -4.94 -5.74 -5.30
C LEU A 63 -3.74 -6.71 -5.16
N ALA A 64 -3.28 -6.96 -3.94
CA ALA A 64 -2.16 -7.87 -3.69
C ALA A 64 -2.50 -9.32 -4.02
N LYS A 65 -3.74 -9.76 -3.76
CA LYS A 65 -4.21 -11.12 -4.05
C LYS A 65 -4.34 -11.37 -5.54
N GLU A 66 -4.87 -10.40 -6.29
CA GLU A 66 -4.99 -10.50 -7.76
C GLU A 66 -3.64 -10.70 -8.45
N ASN A 67 -2.59 -10.06 -7.91
CA ASN A 67 -1.23 -10.12 -8.48
C ASN A 67 -0.30 -11.10 -7.74
N GLN A 68 -0.83 -11.91 -6.80
CA GLN A 68 -0.03 -12.74 -5.88
C GLN A 68 0.96 -13.69 -6.57
N ASN A 69 0.65 -14.13 -7.80
CA ASN A 69 1.45 -15.08 -8.56
C ASN A 69 2.50 -14.42 -9.47
N GLU A 70 2.54 -13.08 -9.57
CA GLU A 70 3.48 -12.39 -10.44
C GLU A 70 4.91 -12.45 -9.91
N ASN A 71 5.10 -12.25 -8.60
CA ASN A 71 6.41 -12.30 -7.95
C ASN A 71 6.29 -12.46 -6.41
N GLU A 72 7.44 -12.65 -5.75
CA GLU A 72 7.50 -12.85 -4.30
C GLU A 72 7.02 -11.63 -3.49
N ASN A 73 7.16 -10.41 -4.00
CA ASN A 73 6.76 -9.21 -3.27
C ASN A 73 5.26 -9.19 -3.02
N TYR A 74 4.42 -9.55 -4.00
CA TYR A 74 2.98 -9.63 -3.77
C TYR A 74 2.62 -10.68 -2.72
N ARG A 75 3.30 -11.83 -2.69
CA ARG A 75 3.11 -12.83 -1.62
C ARG A 75 3.47 -12.27 -0.25
N LYS A 76 4.57 -11.51 -0.15
CA LYS A 76 4.96 -10.82 1.10
C LYS A 76 3.93 -9.77 1.50
N ILE A 77 3.44 -8.97 0.55
CA ILE A 77 2.41 -7.94 0.79
C ILE A 77 1.11 -8.56 1.29
N VAL A 78 0.61 -9.63 0.65
CA VAL A 78 -0.60 -10.36 1.12
C VAL A 78 -0.43 -10.79 2.57
N ASN A 79 0.69 -11.43 2.91
CA ASN A 79 0.96 -11.89 4.26
C ASN A 79 1.07 -10.74 5.27
N LEU A 80 1.73 -9.66 4.90
CA LEU A 80 1.89 -8.47 5.73
C LEU A 80 0.55 -7.80 6.03
N LEU A 81 -0.25 -7.53 4.98
CA LEU A 81 -1.56 -6.90 5.10
C LEU A 81 -2.53 -7.77 5.91
N PHE A 82 -2.53 -9.09 5.69
CA PHE A 82 -3.32 -10.03 6.47
C PHE A 82 -2.94 -9.99 7.97
N LYS A 83 -1.64 -10.03 8.27
CA LYS A 83 -1.14 -9.91 9.67
C LYS A 83 -1.45 -8.55 10.29
N ALA A 84 -1.52 -7.49 9.49
CA ALA A 84 -1.87 -6.15 9.93
C ALA A 84 -3.40 -5.95 10.11
N GLY A 85 -4.21 -6.98 9.85
CA GLY A 85 -5.66 -6.93 10.02
C GLY A 85 -6.40 -6.26 8.87
N ALA A 86 -5.78 -6.15 7.68
CA ALA A 86 -6.49 -5.76 6.47
C ALA A 86 -7.53 -6.83 6.09
N ARG A 87 -8.70 -6.41 5.62
CA ARG A 87 -9.84 -7.28 5.32
C ARG A 87 -10.52 -6.93 4.00
#